data_AF-A0A0Q9W2Q9-F1
#
_entry.id   AF-A0A0Q9W2Q9-F1
#
_cell.length_a   1.000
_cell.length_b   1.000
_cell.length_c   1.000
_cell.angle_alpha   90.00
_cell.angle_beta   90.00
_cell.angle_gamma   90.00
#
_symmetry.space_group_name_H-M   'P 1'
#
loop_
_entity.id
_entity.type
_entity.pdbx_description
1 polymer ?
#
loop_
_entity_poly.entity_id
_entity_poly.type
_entity_poly.pdbx_seq_one_letter_code
_entity_poly.pdbx_strand_id
1 'polypeptide(L)'
;MVRLNLVSLTKRVPLIQFRKGGLAAANSKPSPSQQISGTAAKLGRPNAYHHCTILASANKLHLGESLVKEPANYISRATASVPSPIRNLVDVNRNVNVPQLLSAVGYEYLRTAATALEDGGSTQTMKQRGFQLINPTEKWFPGIEELRANYSSWDWVIGKTPKFTVEKELEVKGDERGMKLKLNVEVEAGLMSKICLQLPQSEQLVPVVTPLQGQAYNEQNLNAIMGALKLVSTSNMQQAMNGSI
;
A
#
# COMPACT_ATOMS: atom_id res chain seq x y z
N MET A 1 10.62 -4.19 -28.84
CA MET A 1 9.32 -4.16 -28.14
C MET A 1 8.76 -5.58 -28.14
N VAL A 2 9.18 -6.42 -27.17
CA VAL A 2 8.77 -7.83 -27.11
C VAL A 2 7.62 -7.92 -26.11
N ARG A 3 6.41 -8.21 -26.60
CA ARG A 3 5.26 -8.54 -25.75
C ARG A 3 5.58 -9.87 -25.05
N LEU A 4 5.80 -9.84 -23.74
CA LEU A 4 5.88 -11.04 -22.90
C LEU A 4 4.52 -11.74 -22.91
N ASN A 5 4.40 -12.78 -23.74
CA ASN A 5 3.28 -13.71 -23.74
C ASN A 5 3.34 -14.59 -22.47
N LEU A 6 2.83 -14.05 -21.36
CA LEU A 6 2.55 -14.75 -20.10
C LEU A 6 1.45 -15.84 -20.22
N VAL A 7 1.16 -16.33 -21.43
CA VAL A 7 -0.06 -17.09 -21.76
C VAL A 7 0.11 -18.61 -21.62
N SER A 8 1.32 -19.15 -21.46
CA SER A 8 1.49 -20.63 -21.41
C SER A 8 1.41 -21.27 -20.02
N LEU A 9 1.48 -20.49 -18.92
CA LEU A 9 1.42 -21.03 -17.55
C LEU A 9 0.01 -21.43 -17.09
N THR A 10 -1.04 -20.91 -17.73
CA THR A 10 -2.44 -21.21 -17.37
C THR A 10 -2.89 -22.62 -17.76
N LYS A 11 -2.11 -23.36 -18.55
CA LYS A 11 -2.48 -24.72 -19.00
C LYS A 11 -2.16 -25.83 -17.99
N ARG A 12 -1.38 -25.59 -16.94
CA ARG A 12 -1.00 -26.64 -15.96
C ARG A 12 -1.70 -26.57 -14.61
N VAL A 13 -2.34 -25.46 -14.24
CA VAL A 13 -3.17 -25.38 -13.01
C VAL A 13 -4.35 -24.42 -13.27
N PRO A 14 -5.57 -24.92 -13.54
CA PRO A 14 -6.72 -24.07 -13.86
C PRO A 14 -7.24 -23.21 -12.68
N LEU A 15 -6.65 -23.34 -11.48
CA LEU A 15 -7.15 -22.71 -10.25
C LEU A 15 -6.38 -21.47 -9.79
N ILE A 16 -5.30 -21.09 -10.48
CA ILE A 16 -4.40 -20.02 -10.03
C ILE A 16 -4.32 -18.93 -11.09
N GLN A 17 -4.99 -17.80 -10.83
CA GLN A 17 -4.83 -16.60 -11.65
C GLN A 17 -3.82 -15.65 -11.01
N PHE A 18 -2.75 -15.35 -11.74
CA PHE A 18 -1.84 -14.26 -11.46
C PHE A 18 -2.42 -12.97 -12.07
N ARG A 19 -2.68 -11.95 -11.25
CA ARG A 19 -3.13 -10.66 -11.79
C ARG A 19 -1.95 -9.90 -12.38
N LYS A 20 -2.06 -9.43 -13.62
CA LYS A 20 -1.08 -8.51 -14.22
C LYS A 20 -1.18 -7.13 -13.55
N GLY A 21 -0.05 -6.56 -13.15
CA GLY A 21 0.04 -5.14 -12.81
C GLY A 21 -0.08 -4.29 -14.08
N GLY A 22 -1.11 -3.44 -14.15
CA GLY A 22 -1.43 -2.57 -15.29
C GLY A 22 -2.94 -2.46 -15.52
N LEU A 23 -3.41 -1.38 -16.16
CA LEU A 23 -4.80 -1.21 -16.58
C LEU A 23 -5.20 -2.36 -17.52
N ALA A 24 -5.82 -3.40 -16.96
CA ALA A 24 -6.49 -4.43 -17.74
C ALA A 24 -7.87 -3.92 -18.15
N ALA A 25 -8.16 -3.96 -19.45
CA ALA A 25 -9.44 -3.59 -20.01
C ALA A 25 -10.58 -4.39 -19.36
N ALA A 26 -11.59 -3.66 -18.89
CA ALA A 26 -12.84 -4.21 -18.41
C ALA A 26 -13.57 -4.86 -19.60
N ASN A 27 -13.50 -6.18 -19.75
CA ASN A 27 -14.48 -6.97 -20.50
C ASN A 27 -14.31 -8.46 -20.24
N SER A 28 -14.92 -8.91 -19.15
CA SER A 28 -15.48 -10.24 -18.86
C SER A 28 -15.57 -10.36 -17.34
N LYS A 29 -16.76 -10.59 -16.77
CA LYS A 29 -16.90 -10.91 -15.34
C LYS A 29 -16.39 -12.34 -15.14
N PRO A 30 -15.21 -12.57 -14.55
CA PRO A 30 -14.83 -13.91 -14.14
C PRO A 30 -15.63 -14.25 -12.87
N SER A 31 -15.98 -15.52 -12.67
CA SER A 31 -16.32 -16.03 -11.32
C SER A 31 -15.26 -15.53 -10.33
N PRO A 32 -15.58 -15.21 -9.05
CA PRO A 32 -14.60 -14.61 -8.13
C PRO A 32 -13.45 -15.59 -7.87
N SER A 33 -12.40 -15.48 -8.68
CA SER A 33 -11.17 -16.24 -8.54
C SER A 33 -10.43 -15.64 -7.35
N GLN A 34 -10.15 -16.47 -6.35
CA GLN A 34 -9.37 -16.03 -5.20
C GLN A 34 -7.91 -15.90 -5.62
N GLN A 35 -7.35 -14.71 -5.45
CA GLN A 35 -5.96 -14.43 -5.77
C GLN A 35 -5.03 -15.10 -4.77
N ILE A 36 -3.94 -15.67 -5.29
CA ILE A 36 -2.88 -16.26 -4.46
C ILE A 36 -1.57 -15.47 -4.56
N SER A 37 -1.52 -14.42 -5.39
CA SER A 37 -0.29 -13.70 -5.74
C SER A 37 -0.62 -12.28 -6.20
N GLY A 38 0.21 -11.32 -5.80
CA GLY A 38 0.25 -9.98 -6.37
C GLY A 38 1.63 -9.71 -6.99
N THR A 39 1.68 -8.91 -8.05
CA THR A 39 2.94 -8.53 -8.74
C THR A 39 3.02 -7.02 -8.94
N ALA A 40 4.25 -6.52 -8.96
CA ALA A 40 4.60 -5.20 -9.48
C ALA A 40 5.92 -5.25 -10.26
N ALA A 41 6.20 -4.19 -11.01
CA ALA A 41 7.42 -4.08 -11.79
C ALA A 41 7.96 -2.65 -11.80
N LYS A 42 9.29 -2.54 -11.87
CA LYS A 42 10.01 -1.29 -12.10
C LYS A 42 10.88 -1.47 -13.35
N LEU A 43 10.64 -0.64 -14.35
CA LEU A 43 11.50 -0.55 -15.53
C LEU A 43 12.52 0.57 -15.32
N GLY A 44 13.80 0.23 -15.39
CA GLY A 44 14.92 1.17 -15.39
C GLY A 44 15.79 0.95 -16.63
N ARG A 45 16.88 1.73 -16.74
CA ARG A 45 17.95 1.49 -17.70
C ARG A 45 19.24 1.23 -16.92
N PRO A 46 19.98 0.14 -17.19
CA PRO A 46 19.71 -0.91 -18.18
C PRO A 46 18.74 -2.02 -17.70
N ASN A 47 18.28 -1.98 -16.44
CA ASN A 47 17.64 -3.12 -15.78
C ASN A 47 16.12 -2.99 -15.63
N ALA A 48 15.42 -4.13 -15.70
CA ALA A 48 14.02 -4.26 -15.33
C ALA A 48 13.91 -5.20 -14.11
N TYR A 49 13.04 -4.84 -13.17
CA TYR A 49 12.78 -5.64 -11.98
C TYR A 49 11.28 -5.97 -11.91
N HIS A 50 10.96 -7.26 -11.80
CA HIS A 50 9.60 -7.76 -11.59
C HIS A 50 9.61 -8.62 -10.34
N HIS A 51 8.79 -8.26 -9.36
CA HIS A 51 8.65 -9.01 -8.12
C HIS A 51 7.19 -9.41 -7.89
N CYS A 52 6.99 -10.47 -7.13
CA CYS A 52 5.66 -10.91 -6.74
C CYS A 52 5.66 -11.51 -5.34
N THR A 53 4.46 -11.62 -4.78
CA THR A 53 4.17 -12.39 -3.57
C THR A 53 3.48 -13.68 -3.94
N ILE A 54 3.61 -14.72 -3.12
CA ILE A 54 2.80 -15.95 -3.21
C ILE A 54 2.27 -16.27 -1.82
N LEU A 55 0.95 -16.34 -1.70
CA LEU A 55 0.25 -16.69 -0.47
C LEU A 55 0.33 -18.20 -0.24
N ALA A 56 1.42 -18.66 0.37
CA ALA A 56 1.59 -20.09 0.69
C ALA A 56 0.69 -20.52 1.85
N SER A 57 0.84 -19.85 2.99
CA SER A 57 0.17 -20.12 4.26
C SER A 57 0.08 -18.86 5.14
N ALA A 58 -0.15 -17.69 4.52
CA ALA A 58 -0.17 -16.42 5.23
C ALA A 58 -1.34 -16.36 6.24
N ASN A 59 -1.14 -15.70 7.38
CA ASN A 59 -2.23 -15.42 8.31
C ASN A 59 -3.15 -14.36 7.69
N LYS A 60 -4.29 -14.82 7.14
CA LYS A 60 -5.26 -13.97 6.44
C LYS A 60 -5.95 -12.95 7.37
N LEU A 61 -6.03 -13.25 8.67
CA LEU A 61 -6.59 -12.31 9.66
C LEU A 61 -5.66 -11.11 9.83
N HIS A 62 -4.38 -11.35 10.18
CA HIS A 62 -3.40 -10.28 10.34
C HIS A 62 -3.20 -9.47 9.06
N LEU A 63 -3.23 -10.13 7.89
CA LEU A 63 -3.18 -9.44 6.61
C LEU A 63 -4.39 -8.52 6.41
N GLY A 64 -5.59 -8.98 6.76
CA GLY A 64 -6.80 -8.16 6.72
C GLY A 64 -6.72 -6.95 7.63
N GLU A 65 -6.32 -7.15 8.88
CA GLU A 65 -6.17 -6.09 9.89
C GLU A 65 -5.12 -5.05 9.50
N SER A 66 -4.00 -5.48 8.92
CA SER A 66 -2.93 -4.58 8.46
C SER A 66 -3.31 -3.71 7.25
N LEU A 67 -4.39 -4.07 6.55
CA LEU A 67 -4.88 -3.35 5.37
C LEU A 67 -6.14 -2.51 5.68
N VAL A 68 -6.59 -2.49 6.93
CA VAL A 68 -7.72 -1.66 7.34
C VAL A 68 -7.33 -0.20 7.20
N LYS A 69 -8.18 0.54 6.49
CA LYS A 69 -8.09 1.99 6.38
C LYS A 69 -9.00 2.65 7.41
N GLU A 70 -8.53 3.76 7.96
CA GLU A 70 -9.38 4.64 8.75
C GLU A 70 -10.56 5.15 7.89
N PRO A 71 -11.80 5.21 8.44
CA PRO A 71 -12.94 5.78 7.75
C PRO A 71 -12.83 7.31 7.68
N ALA A 72 -12.10 7.81 6.69
CA ALA A 72 -12.01 9.21 6.34
C ALA A 72 -12.02 9.39 4.81
N ASN A 73 -12.31 10.61 4.36
CA ASN A 73 -12.19 10.94 2.94
C ASN A 73 -10.75 11.38 2.66
N TYR A 74 -10.04 10.61 1.83
CA TYR A 74 -8.66 10.87 1.45
C TYR A 74 -8.60 11.35 0.00
N ILE A 75 -8.18 12.59 -0.20
CA ILE A 75 -8.02 13.21 -1.52
C ILE A 75 -6.54 13.18 -1.89
N SER A 76 -6.15 12.29 -2.81
CA SER A 76 -4.77 12.09 -3.24
C SER A 76 -4.66 11.71 -4.72
N ARG A 77 -3.48 11.91 -5.31
CA ARG A 77 -3.11 11.42 -6.65
C ARG A 77 -2.51 10.00 -6.64
N ALA A 78 -2.41 9.38 -5.46
CA ALA A 78 -1.89 8.02 -5.33
C ALA A 78 -2.78 6.99 -6.03
N THR A 79 -2.18 5.92 -6.56
CA THR A 79 -2.94 4.80 -7.12
C THR A 79 -3.58 3.99 -6.00
N ALA A 80 -4.91 3.92 -5.98
CA ALA A 80 -5.63 3.15 -4.99
C ALA A 80 -5.42 1.64 -5.16
N SER A 81 -5.23 0.95 -4.03
CA SER A 81 -5.28 -0.52 -4.00
C SER A 81 -6.66 -1.02 -4.41
N VAL A 82 -6.70 -2.10 -5.19
CA VAL A 82 -7.95 -2.77 -5.58
C VAL A 82 -8.11 -4.02 -4.72
N PRO A 83 -9.06 -4.05 -3.76
CA PRO A 83 -9.30 -5.22 -2.93
C PRO A 83 -9.64 -6.42 -3.80
N SER A 84 -9.21 -7.60 -3.38
CA SER A 84 -9.51 -8.85 -4.08
C SER A 84 -9.62 -9.99 -3.08
N PRO A 85 -10.58 -10.92 -3.26
CA PRO A 85 -10.61 -12.14 -2.47
C PRO A 85 -9.28 -12.88 -2.62
N ILE A 86 -8.74 -13.37 -1.50
CA ILE A 86 -7.46 -14.10 -1.49
C ILE A 86 -7.63 -15.54 -1.04
N ARG A 87 -6.65 -16.39 -1.37
CA ARG A 87 -6.55 -17.78 -0.90
C ARG A 87 -5.10 -18.16 -0.69
N ASN A 88 -4.83 -19.00 0.30
CA ASN A 88 -3.51 -19.60 0.46
C ASN A 88 -3.39 -20.89 -0.37
N LEU A 89 -2.18 -21.23 -0.81
CA LEU A 89 -1.91 -22.52 -1.44
C LEU A 89 -2.20 -23.71 -0.51
N VAL A 90 -1.95 -23.57 0.81
CA VAL A 90 -2.27 -24.61 1.80
C VAL A 90 -3.77 -24.90 1.91
N ASP A 91 -4.63 -23.93 1.55
CA ASP A 91 -6.09 -24.11 1.48
C ASP A 91 -6.51 -24.96 0.27
N VAL A 92 -5.62 -25.16 -0.71
CA VAL A 92 -5.83 -25.99 -1.91
C VAL A 92 -5.15 -27.35 -1.73
N ASN A 93 -3.91 -27.35 -1.25
CA ASN A 93 -3.14 -28.55 -0.99
C ASN A 93 -2.41 -28.40 0.35
N ARG A 94 -2.85 -29.17 1.35
CA ARG A 94 -2.32 -29.13 2.72
C ARG A 94 -0.85 -29.53 2.84
N ASN A 95 -0.29 -30.19 1.81
CA ASN A 95 1.12 -30.58 1.80
C ASN A 95 2.06 -29.42 1.44
N VAL A 96 1.54 -28.32 0.88
CA VAL A 96 2.35 -27.16 0.51
C VAL A 96 2.93 -26.50 1.75
N ASN A 97 4.24 -26.29 1.75
CA ASN A 97 4.94 -25.45 2.72
C ASN A 97 5.95 -24.52 2.03
N VAL A 98 6.42 -23.51 2.76
CA VAL A 98 7.32 -22.47 2.24
C VAL A 98 8.64 -23.05 1.71
N PRO A 99 9.36 -23.94 2.42
CA PRO A 99 10.59 -24.56 1.89
C PRO A 99 10.41 -25.32 0.57
N GLN A 100 9.33 -26.09 0.44
CA GLN A 100 9.02 -26.81 -0.80
C GLN A 100 8.68 -25.84 -1.94
N LEU A 101 7.90 -24.78 -1.65
CA LEU A 101 7.56 -23.77 -2.63
C LEU A 101 8.80 -23.03 -3.14
N LEU A 102 9.72 -22.65 -2.23
CA LEU A 102 10.99 -22.01 -2.60
C LEU A 102 11.82 -22.90 -3.52
N SER A 103 11.93 -24.19 -3.17
CA SER A 103 12.65 -25.17 -3.98
C SER A 103 12.01 -25.34 -5.35
N ALA A 104 10.68 -25.51 -5.40
CA ALA A 104 9.94 -25.67 -6.65
C ALA A 104 10.12 -24.46 -7.58
N VAL A 105 9.92 -23.23 -7.07
CA VAL A 105 10.11 -22.00 -7.87
C VAL A 105 11.56 -21.86 -8.33
N GLY A 106 12.53 -22.16 -7.46
CA GLY A 106 13.94 -22.08 -7.83
C GLY A 106 14.35 -23.10 -8.90
N TYR A 107 13.89 -24.35 -8.79
CA TYR A 107 14.16 -25.36 -9.82
C TYR A 107 13.46 -25.03 -11.14
N GLU A 108 12.23 -24.50 -11.10
CA GLU A 108 11.55 -23.98 -12.29
C GLU A 108 12.36 -22.87 -12.95
N TYR A 109 12.92 -21.94 -12.17
CA TYR A 109 13.80 -20.91 -12.69
C TYR A 109 15.07 -21.49 -13.32
N LEU A 110 15.75 -22.40 -12.63
CA LEU A 110 17.03 -22.99 -13.08
C LEU A 110 16.88 -23.83 -14.35
N ARG A 111 15.76 -24.52 -14.53
CA ARG A 111 15.49 -25.34 -15.73
C ARG A 111 14.93 -24.54 -16.91
N THR A 112 14.57 -23.27 -16.72
CA THR A 112 13.97 -22.43 -17.76
C THR A 112 15.03 -21.58 -18.47
N ALA A 113 15.03 -21.58 -19.81
CA ALA A 113 15.90 -20.70 -20.60
C ALA A 113 15.46 -19.23 -20.49
N ALA A 114 16.38 -18.34 -20.08
CA ALA A 114 16.08 -16.93 -19.79
C ALA A 114 15.53 -16.14 -21.00
N THR A 115 15.89 -16.54 -22.23
CA THR A 115 15.51 -15.84 -23.47
C THR A 115 14.32 -16.45 -24.21
N ALA A 116 13.93 -17.69 -23.88
CA ALA A 116 12.94 -18.44 -24.66
C ALA A 116 11.74 -18.96 -23.85
N LEU A 117 11.75 -18.87 -22.51
CA LEU A 117 10.71 -19.46 -21.63
C LEU A 117 10.47 -20.97 -21.92
N GLU A 118 11.53 -21.66 -22.33
CA GLU A 118 11.52 -23.10 -22.62
C GLU A 118 12.08 -23.88 -21.43
N ASP A 119 11.43 -25.00 -21.09
CA ASP A 119 11.90 -25.95 -20.08
C ASP A 119 13.00 -26.82 -20.69
N GLY A 120 14.25 -26.49 -20.38
CA GLY A 120 15.43 -27.25 -20.81
C GLY A 120 15.79 -28.42 -19.88
N GLY A 121 14.94 -28.70 -18.88
CA GLY A 121 15.09 -29.82 -17.95
C GLY A 121 16.44 -29.85 -17.23
N SER A 122 16.90 -31.06 -16.91
CA SER A 122 18.15 -31.28 -16.16
C SER A 122 19.38 -30.72 -16.88
N THR A 123 19.41 -30.77 -18.21
CA THR A 123 20.52 -30.24 -19.02
C THR A 123 20.69 -28.74 -18.80
N GLN A 124 19.59 -27.99 -18.71
CA GLN A 124 19.64 -26.56 -18.43
C GLN A 124 20.02 -26.29 -16.97
N THR A 125 19.46 -27.04 -16.02
CA THR A 125 19.80 -26.91 -14.60
C THR A 125 21.31 -27.10 -14.36
N MET A 126 21.95 -28.07 -15.01
CA MET A 126 23.39 -28.34 -14.87
C MET A 126 24.29 -27.22 -15.43
N LYS A 127 23.77 -26.33 -16.29
CA LYS A 127 24.51 -25.15 -16.78
C LYS A 127 24.50 -23.99 -15.79
N GLN A 128 23.62 -24.04 -14.79
CA GLN A 128 23.47 -22.98 -13.80
C GLN A 128 24.31 -23.26 -12.55
N ARG A 129 24.59 -22.22 -11.76
CA ARG A 129 25.31 -22.34 -10.47
C ARG A 129 24.45 -22.92 -9.32
N GLY A 130 23.22 -23.34 -9.61
CA GLY A 130 22.26 -23.78 -8.61
C GLY A 130 21.81 -22.66 -7.67
N PHE A 131 21.31 -23.05 -6.49
CA PHE A 131 20.93 -22.12 -5.44
C PHE A 131 22.18 -21.51 -4.78
N GLN A 132 22.23 -20.18 -4.73
CA GLN A 132 23.31 -19.44 -4.06
C GLN A 132 22.76 -18.78 -2.81
N LEU A 133 23.31 -19.13 -1.66
CA LEU A 133 23.04 -18.43 -0.41
C LEU A 133 23.79 -17.09 -0.43
N ILE A 134 23.11 -16.02 -0.04
CA ILE A 134 23.69 -14.69 0.07
C ILE A 134 23.84 -14.32 1.55
N ASN A 135 24.95 -13.66 1.89
CA ASN A 135 25.16 -13.06 3.21
C ASN A 135 25.03 -11.53 3.09
N PRO A 136 23.86 -10.93 3.42
CA PRO A 136 23.58 -9.51 3.17
C PRO A 136 24.28 -8.62 4.21
N THR A 137 25.60 -8.57 4.14
CA THR A 137 26.47 -7.76 5.01
C THR A 137 27.19 -6.70 4.20
N GLU A 138 27.58 -5.61 4.86
CA GLU A 138 28.37 -4.54 4.26
C GLU A 138 29.66 -5.03 3.57
N LYS A 139 30.30 -6.08 4.11
CA LYS A 139 31.49 -6.70 3.50
C LYS A 139 31.20 -7.32 2.14
N TRP A 140 30.05 -7.95 1.97
CA TRP A 140 29.65 -8.64 0.73
C TRP A 140 28.91 -7.72 -0.23
N PHE A 141 28.19 -6.73 0.31
CA PHE A 141 27.38 -5.76 -0.41
C PHE A 141 27.63 -4.36 0.18
N PRO A 142 28.72 -3.68 -0.20
CA PRO A 142 28.98 -2.31 0.25
C PRO A 142 27.81 -1.37 -0.09
N GLY A 143 27.40 -0.55 0.86
CA GLY A 143 26.24 0.33 0.83
C GLY A 143 24.93 -0.31 1.32
N ILE A 144 24.90 -1.59 1.68
CA ILE A 144 23.64 -2.24 2.09
C ILE A 144 23.10 -1.69 3.41
N GLU A 145 23.97 -1.32 4.34
CA GLU A 145 23.53 -0.74 5.62
C GLU A 145 23.04 0.70 5.45
N GLU A 146 23.64 1.48 4.55
CA GLU A 146 23.12 2.80 4.17
C GLU A 146 21.75 2.66 3.49
N LEU A 147 21.60 1.72 2.56
CA LEU A 147 20.31 1.43 1.93
C LEU A 147 19.26 0.99 2.95
N ARG A 148 19.64 0.14 3.92
CA ARG A 148 18.76 -0.28 5.01
C ARG A 148 18.32 0.92 5.85
N ALA A 149 19.26 1.78 6.23
CA ALA A 149 18.97 2.97 7.02
C ALA A 149 18.02 3.92 6.27
N ASN A 150 18.29 4.18 4.98
CA ASN A 150 17.44 5.00 4.13
C ASN A 150 16.03 4.40 3.99
N TYR A 151 15.91 3.11 3.64
CA TYR A 151 14.60 2.47 3.45
C TYR A 151 13.81 2.24 4.74
N SER A 152 14.46 2.38 5.90
CA SER A 152 13.80 2.34 7.22
C SER A 152 13.53 3.74 7.78
N SER A 153 13.98 4.80 7.11
CA SER A 153 13.81 6.18 7.55
C SER A 153 12.37 6.67 7.36
N TRP A 154 11.98 7.68 8.15
CA TRP A 154 10.71 8.37 7.97
C TRP A 154 10.56 8.92 6.55
N ASP A 155 11.60 9.61 6.06
CA ASP A 155 11.62 10.25 4.74
C ASP A 155 11.30 9.28 3.61
N TRP A 156 11.66 8.01 3.79
CA TRP A 156 11.32 6.94 2.86
C TRP A 156 9.97 6.31 3.12
N VAL A 157 9.76 5.74 4.31
CA VAL A 157 8.59 4.90 4.62
C VAL A 157 7.29 5.71 4.57
N ILE A 158 7.33 6.96 5.06
CA ILE A 158 6.16 7.84 5.14
C ILE A 158 6.34 9.06 4.23
N GLY A 159 7.54 9.65 4.22
CA GLY A 159 7.84 10.91 3.52
C GLY A 159 7.69 10.87 2.00
N LYS A 160 7.80 9.68 1.37
CA LYS A 160 7.53 9.51 -0.07
C LYS A 160 6.05 9.41 -0.43
N THR A 161 5.15 9.42 0.55
CA THR A 161 3.71 9.45 0.28
C THR A 161 3.37 10.75 -0.48
N PRO A 162 2.69 10.68 -1.64
CA PRO A 162 2.27 11.88 -2.36
C PRO A 162 1.40 12.78 -1.47
N LYS A 163 1.53 14.10 -1.61
CA LYS A 163 0.69 15.06 -0.89
C LYS A 163 -0.79 14.67 -1.00
N PHE A 164 -1.50 14.72 0.12
CA PHE A 164 -2.91 14.40 0.20
C PHE A 164 -3.63 15.29 1.22
N THR A 165 -4.96 15.34 1.11
CA THR A 165 -5.84 16.01 2.06
C THR A 165 -6.75 14.97 2.71
N VAL A 166 -6.94 15.09 4.02
CA VAL A 166 -7.89 14.28 4.79
C VAL A 166 -9.05 15.15 5.19
N GLU A 167 -10.26 14.70 4.89
CA GLU A 167 -11.49 15.32 5.36
C GLU A 167 -12.20 14.41 6.36
N LYS A 168 -12.57 14.99 7.50
CA LYS A 168 -13.36 14.33 8.54
C LYS A 168 -14.50 15.21 9.01
N GLU A 169 -15.66 14.60 9.21
CA GLU A 169 -16.77 15.27 9.87
C GLU A 169 -16.58 15.32 11.39
N LEU A 170 -16.89 16.47 11.96
CA LEU A 170 -16.87 16.74 13.39
C LEU A 170 -18.25 17.19 13.82
N GLU A 171 -18.81 16.51 14.80
CA GLU A 171 -19.99 16.99 15.50
C GLU A 171 -19.55 17.73 16.76
N VAL A 172 -19.84 19.04 16.80
CA VAL A 172 -19.62 19.87 17.98
C VAL A 172 -20.93 19.97 18.74
N LYS A 173 -20.87 19.70 20.05
CA LYS A 173 -22.03 19.87 20.94
C LYS A 173 -22.29 21.37 21.10
N GLY A 174 -23.37 21.84 20.50
CA GLY A 174 -23.94 23.17 20.72
C GLY A 174 -25.28 23.07 21.42
N ASP A 175 -25.80 24.22 21.86
CA ASP A 175 -27.11 24.31 22.48
C ASP A 175 -28.21 23.93 21.45
N GLU A 176 -28.80 22.77 21.68
CA GLU A 176 -30.03 22.21 21.08
C GLU A 176 -30.00 21.70 19.62
N ARG A 177 -29.10 22.15 18.75
CA ARG A 177 -28.89 21.56 17.40
C ARG A 177 -27.40 21.49 17.08
N GLY A 178 -26.78 20.34 17.33
CA GLY A 178 -25.34 20.14 17.10
C GLY A 178 -24.88 20.64 15.72
N MET A 179 -23.69 21.26 15.68
CA MET A 179 -23.12 21.82 14.45
C MET A 179 -22.16 20.81 13.82
N LYS A 180 -22.36 20.49 12.54
CA LYS A 180 -21.46 19.64 11.76
C LYS A 180 -20.39 20.48 11.08
N LEU A 181 -19.14 20.29 11.46
CA LEU A 181 -17.98 20.92 10.83
C LEU A 181 -17.21 19.87 10.02
N LYS A 182 -16.47 20.30 9.02
CA LYS A 182 -15.49 19.45 8.35
C LYS A 182 -14.07 19.88 8.69
N LEU A 183 -13.30 18.98 9.28
CA LEU A 183 -11.87 19.12 9.46
C LEU A 183 -11.17 18.74 8.16
N ASN A 184 -10.32 19.64 7.68
CA ASN A 184 -9.47 19.45 6.52
C ASN A 184 -8.01 19.48 6.98
N VAL A 185 -7.26 18.40 6.73
CA VAL A 185 -5.84 18.29 7.08
C VAL A 185 -5.04 18.04 5.80
N GLU A 186 -4.21 18.99 5.40
CA GLU A 186 -3.22 18.79 4.34
C GLU A 186 -1.99 18.09 4.93
N VAL A 187 -1.55 17.02 4.26
CA VAL A 187 -0.41 16.21 4.67
C VAL A 187 0.63 16.19 3.57
N GLU A 188 1.86 16.55 3.93
CA GLU A 188 3.03 16.57 3.04
C GLU A 188 4.23 15.95 3.76
N ALA A 189 4.93 15.04 3.09
CA ALA A 189 6.01 14.25 3.69
C ALA A 189 5.62 13.52 5.00
N GLY A 190 4.33 13.17 5.15
CA GLY A 190 3.79 12.56 6.37
C GLY A 190 3.49 13.52 7.50
N LEU A 191 3.70 14.82 7.32
CA LEU A 191 3.51 15.85 8.32
C LEU A 191 2.26 16.67 8.00
N MET A 192 1.50 17.07 9.03
CA MET A 192 0.32 17.92 8.89
C MET A 192 0.73 19.36 8.58
N SER A 193 0.76 19.73 7.30
CA SER A 193 1.27 21.03 6.86
C SER A 193 0.26 22.16 7.07
N LYS A 194 -1.03 21.87 6.93
CA LYS A 194 -2.13 22.83 7.13
C LYS A 194 -3.35 22.14 7.73
N ILE A 195 -4.02 22.81 8.67
CA ILE A 195 -5.22 22.32 9.35
C ILE A 195 -6.29 23.41 9.26
N CYS A 196 -7.44 23.08 8.69
CA CYS A 196 -8.55 24.01 8.48
C CYS A 196 -9.89 23.40 8.91
N LEU A 197 -10.82 24.27 9.29
CA LEU A 197 -12.22 23.94 9.49
C LEU A 197 -13.07 24.54 8.39
N GLN A 198 -14.04 23.75 7.91
CA GLN A 198 -15.09 24.20 7.02
C GLN A 198 -16.44 24.13 7.72
N LEU A 199 -17.20 25.20 7.57
CA LEU A 199 -18.53 25.35 8.15
C LEU A 199 -19.58 24.69 7.22
N PRO A 200 -20.71 24.19 7.75
CA PRO A 200 -21.70 23.51 6.92
C PRO A 200 -22.43 24.45 5.95
N GLN A 201 -22.43 25.76 6.23
CA GLN A 201 -23.13 26.80 5.45
C GLN A 201 -22.17 27.67 4.62
N SER A 202 -20.86 27.38 4.64
CA SER A 202 -19.86 28.18 3.93
C SER A 202 -18.74 27.30 3.38
N GLU A 203 -18.29 27.59 2.17
CA GLU A 203 -17.06 26.98 1.63
C GLU A 203 -15.79 27.59 2.22
N GLN A 204 -15.91 28.61 3.06
CA GLN A 204 -14.77 29.24 3.70
C GLN A 204 -14.04 28.25 4.62
N LEU A 205 -12.74 28.14 4.40
CA LEU A 205 -11.81 27.40 5.24
C LEU A 205 -11.22 28.34 6.29
N VAL A 206 -11.53 28.08 7.56
CA VAL A 206 -10.96 28.80 8.71
C VAL A 206 -9.71 28.05 9.18
N PRO A 207 -8.51 28.66 9.17
CA PRO A 207 -7.30 28.00 9.62
C PRO A 207 -7.36 27.74 11.14
N VAL A 208 -6.90 26.57 11.56
CA VAL A 208 -6.79 26.20 12.97
C VAL A 208 -5.34 26.35 13.40
N VAL A 209 -5.07 27.28 14.32
CA VAL A 209 -3.75 27.44 14.94
C VAL A 209 -3.61 26.40 16.04
N THR A 210 -2.70 25.45 15.86
CA THR A 210 -2.45 24.36 16.81
C THR A 210 -0.97 24.00 16.83
N PRO A 211 -0.40 23.62 17.99
CA PRO A 211 0.97 23.10 18.07
C PRO A 211 1.16 21.78 17.30
N LEU A 212 0.07 21.16 16.85
CA LEU A 212 0.10 19.94 16.05
C LEU A 212 0.38 20.20 14.57
N GLN A 213 0.39 21.47 14.12
CA GLN A 213 0.87 21.80 12.79
C GLN A 213 2.36 21.47 12.66
N GLY A 214 2.74 20.80 11.58
CA GLY A 214 4.08 20.28 11.35
C GLY A 214 4.37 18.94 12.02
N GLN A 215 3.46 18.42 12.86
CA GLN A 215 3.62 17.10 13.49
C GLN A 215 3.19 15.97 12.54
N ALA A 216 3.65 14.76 12.84
CA ALA A 216 3.29 13.55 12.08
C ALA A 216 1.77 13.35 11.98
N TYR A 217 1.29 13.05 10.78
CA TYR A 217 -0.09 12.60 10.57
C TYR A 217 -0.21 11.15 11.06
N ASN A 218 -0.85 10.97 12.21
CA ASN A 218 -1.17 9.67 12.80
C ASN A 218 -2.46 9.78 13.61
N GLU A 219 -3.01 8.63 14.00
CA GLU A 219 -4.27 8.54 14.74
C GLU A 219 -4.25 9.35 16.04
N GLN A 220 -3.14 9.30 16.79
CA GLN A 220 -3.00 10.02 18.06
C GLN A 220 -3.12 11.54 17.87
N ASN A 221 -2.36 12.10 16.94
CA ASN A 221 -2.34 13.54 16.68
C ASN A 221 -3.66 14.01 16.07
N LEU A 222 -4.25 13.23 15.16
CA LEU A 222 -5.55 13.52 14.58
C LEU A 222 -6.64 13.53 15.66
N ASN A 223 -6.68 12.52 16.52
CA ASN A 223 -7.63 12.45 17.63
C ASN A 223 -7.44 13.57 18.64
N ALA A 224 -6.20 14.01 18.89
CA ALA A 224 -5.92 15.17 19.74
C ALA A 224 -6.51 16.46 19.17
N ILE A 225 -6.38 16.71 17.86
CA ILE A 225 -7.02 17.86 17.17
C ILE A 225 -8.54 17.76 17.31
N MET A 226 -9.10 16.60 16.99
CA MET A 226 -10.55 16.39 17.05
C MET A 226 -11.10 16.55 18.48
N GLY A 227 -10.36 16.07 19.49
CA GLY A 227 -10.72 16.20 20.90
C GLY A 227 -10.71 17.65 21.36
N ALA A 228 -9.65 18.41 21.04
CA ALA A 228 -9.56 19.82 21.37
C ALA A 228 -10.68 20.64 20.72
N LEU A 229 -10.98 20.40 19.45
CA LEU A 229 -12.02 21.11 18.71
C LEU A 229 -13.45 20.81 19.23
N LYS A 230 -13.68 19.62 19.79
CA LYS A 230 -14.97 19.27 20.43
C LYS A 230 -15.20 19.96 21.76
N LEU A 231 -14.15 20.44 22.43
CA LEU A 231 -14.23 21.15 23.71
C LEU A 231 -14.50 22.65 23.54
N VAL A 232 -14.36 23.19 22.32
CA VAL A 232 -14.65 24.60 22.05
C VAL A 232 -16.16 24.81 22.00
N SER A 233 -16.69 25.69 22.84
CA SER A 233 -18.12 26.06 22.80
C SER A 233 -18.46 26.73 21.46
N THR A 234 -19.66 26.47 20.96
CA THR A 234 -20.17 27.10 19.72
C THR A 234 -20.20 28.62 19.80
N SER A 235 -20.41 29.19 20.99
CA SER A 235 -20.36 30.63 21.25
C SER A 235 -18.99 31.25 20.99
N ASN A 236 -17.90 30.57 21.38
CA ASN A 236 -16.53 31.04 21.16
C ASN A 236 -16.15 30.97 19.68
N MET A 237 -16.61 29.94 18.96
CA MET A 237 -16.41 29.86 17.51
C MET A 237 -17.20 30.94 16.76
N GLN A 238 -18.47 31.17 17.12
CA GLN A 238 -19.28 32.23 16.51
C GLN A 238 -18.71 33.64 16.78
N GLN A 239 -18.20 33.91 17.99
CA GLN A 239 -17.55 35.19 18.31
C GLN A 239 -16.22 35.39 17.56
N ALA A 240 -15.36 34.37 17.48
CA ALA A 240 -14.12 34.45 16.71
C ALA A 240 -14.38 34.66 15.20
N MET A 241 -15.48 34.08 14.69
CA MET A 241 -15.90 34.22 13.29
C MET A 241 -16.49 35.60 12.98
N ASN A 242 -17.25 36.20 13.89
CA ASN A 242 -17.84 37.53 13.69
C ASN A 242 -16.82 38.68 13.85
N GLY A 243 -15.68 38.44 14.49
CA GLY A 243 -14.59 39.42 14.63
C GLY A 243 -13.59 39.45 13.47
N SER A 244 -13.78 38.63 12.43
CA SER A 244 -12.88 38.51 11.27
C SER A 244 -13.42 39.17 9.99
N ILE A 245 -14.43 40.07 10.11
CA ILE A 245 -14.98 40.88 9.01
C ILE A 245 -14.37 42.28 9.05
#